data_AF-A0A7T3G0E4-F1
#
_entry.id   AF-A0A7T3G0E4-F1
#
_cell.length_a   1.000
_cell.length_b   1.000
_cell.length_c   1.000
_cell.angle_alpha   90.00
_cell.angle_beta   90.00
_cell.angle_gamma   90.00
#
_symmetry.space_group_name_H-M   'P 1'
#
loop_
_entity.id
_entity.type
_entity.pdbx_description
1 polymer ?
#
loop_
_entity_poly.entity_id
_entity_poly.type
_entity_poly.pdbx_seq_one_letter_code
_entity_poly.pdbx_strand_id
1 'polypeptide(L)'
;MNTLRDIGESLGNTVLENVGRAMGRAQERTPLPVDLLESDDAYLAVFDAPGAQSSDVQVQFDSGLVEVRIDRFRGFHEGFEMRYPGRGLALDGHVELPAEARVDADAATATLRENGTLEVRVPKAEPVDSEVDEALEADEVDEVHDETDADELDAEADASESEDEDADDEE
;
A
#
# COMPACT_ATOMS: atom_id res chain seq x y z
N MET A 1 -6.90 24.13 56.76
CA MET A 1 -7.54 24.69 55.55
C MET A 1 -6.73 24.24 54.34
N ASN A 2 -7.38 23.83 53.24
CA ASN A 2 -6.95 24.11 51.85
C ASN A 2 -7.82 23.49 50.74
N THR A 3 -8.90 22.78 51.08
CA THR A 3 -9.84 22.09 50.17
C THR A 3 -10.49 22.92 49.04
N LEU A 4 -10.25 24.23 48.99
CA LEU A 4 -10.70 25.11 47.90
C LEU A 4 -9.69 25.25 46.75
N ARG A 5 -8.45 24.77 46.92
CA ARG A 5 -7.44 24.82 45.84
C ARG A 5 -7.46 23.58 44.95
N ASP A 6 -7.79 22.42 45.52
CA ASP A 6 -7.84 21.13 44.82
C ASP A 6 -9.03 20.99 43.84
N ILE A 7 -10.14 21.70 44.11
CA ILE A 7 -11.38 21.62 43.31
C ILE A 7 -11.24 22.36 41.95
N GLY A 8 -10.34 23.35 41.86
CA GLY A 8 -10.08 24.04 40.59
C GLY A 8 -9.28 23.22 39.58
N GLU A 9 -8.48 22.27 40.06
CA GLU A 9 -7.51 21.53 39.24
C GLU A 9 -8.13 20.33 38.51
N SER A 10 -9.20 19.75 39.07
CA SER A 10 -9.92 18.61 38.45
C SER A 10 -10.90 19.02 37.34
N LEU A 11 -11.58 20.16 37.48
CA LEU A 11 -12.62 20.60 36.53
C LEU A 11 -12.07 21.31 35.28
N GLY A 12 -10.94 22.01 35.39
CA GLY A 12 -10.27 22.61 34.22
C GLY A 12 -9.61 21.57 33.31
N ASN A 13 -9.27 20.41 33.86
CA ASN A 13 -8.45 19.40 33.22
C ASN A 13 -9.12 18.77 31.99
N THR A 14 -10.36 18.33 32.16
CA THR A 14 -11.17 17.68 31.13
C THR A 14 -11.39 18.58 29.91
N VAL A 15 -11.35 19.90 30.06
CA VAL A 15 -11.45 20.84 28.92
C VAL A 15 -10.19 20.78 28.06
N LEU A 16 -8.99 20.82 28.67
CA LEU A 16 -7.71 20.71 27.95
C LEU A 16 -7.52 19.34 27.28
N GLU A 17 -7.99 18.26 27.91
CA GLU A 17 -7.94 16.92 27.33
C GLU A 17 -8.76 16.82 26.04
N ASN A 18 -9.97 17.40 26.03
CA ASN A 18 -10.82 17.43 24.85
C ASN A 18 -10.23 18.29 23.71
N VAL A 19 -9.67 19.47 24.03
CA VAL A 19 -8.99 20.33 23.05
C VAL A 19 -7.76 19.63 22.46
N GLY A 20 -6.94 19.00 23.29
CA GLY A 20 -5.75 18.27 22.82
C GLY A 20 -6.12 17.12 21.90
N ARG A 21 -7.16 16.36 22.22
CA ARG A 21 -7.63 15.27 21.35
C ARG A 21 -8.24 15.79 20.04
N ALA A 22 -8.87 16.97 20.04
CA ALA A 22 -9.34 17.62 18.82
C ALA A 22 -8.18 18.07 17.91
N MET A 23 -7.13 18.66 18.47
CA MET A 23 -5.92 19.01 17.71
C MET A 23 -5.16 17.78 17.20
N GLY A 24 -5.11 16.70 18.00
CA GLY A 24 -4.58 15.41 17.55
C GLY A 24 -5.31 14.93 16.29
N ARG A 25 -6.64 14.87 16.32
CA ARG A 25 -7.47 14.52 15.14
C ARG A 25 -7.32 15.47 13.95
N ALA A 26 -6.93 16.73 14.17
CA ALA A 26 -6.63 17.64 13.06
C ALA A 26 -5.30 17.26 12.39
N GLN A 27 -4.30 16.83 13.17
CA GLN A 27 -3.06 16.26 12.64
C GLN A 27 -3.29 14.94 11.91
N GLU A 28 -4.17 14.06 12.41
CA GLU A 28 -4.57 12.80 11.74
C GLU A 28 -5.30 13.02 10.40
N ARG A 29 -5.69 14.26 10.07
CA ARG A 29 -6.38 14.63 8.82
C ARG A 29 -5.52 15.47 7.87
N THR A 30 -4.28 15.77 8.26
CA THR A 30 -3.30 16.42 7.40
C THR A 30 -2.39 15.33 6.84
N PRO A 31 -2.28 15.16 5.51
CA PRO A 31 -1.40 14.16 4.95
C PRO A 31 0.05 14.43 5.35
N LEU A 32 0.86 13.36 5.47
CA LEU A 32 2.30 13.49 5.69
C LEU A 32 2.94 14.34 4.58
N PRO A 33 3.77 15.35 4.92
CA PRO A 33 4.63 16.02 3.95
C PRO A 33 5.50 14.99 3.23
N VAL A 34 5.66 15.15 1.91
CA VAL A 34 6.40 14.24 1.06
C VAL A 34 7.13 15.00 -0.05
N ASP A 35 8.40 14.66 -0.25
CA ASP A 35 9.15 15.00 -1.46
C ASP A 35 9.24 13.75 -2.35
N LEU A 36 8.98 13.89 -3.65
CA LEU A 36 9.23 12.85 -4.65
C LEU A 36 10.46 13.22 -5.48
N LEU A 37 11.45 12.32 -5.49
CA LEU A 37 12.69 12.45 -6.24
C LEU A 37 12.80 11.32 -7.27
N GLU A 38 13.56 11.59 -8.33
CA GLU A 38 13.84 10.64 -9.41
C GLU A 38 15.36 10.57 -9.64
N SER A 39 15.87 9.34 -9.80
CA SER A 39 17.20 9.05 -10.36
C SER A 39 17.04 8.21 -11.62
N ASP A 40 18.15 7.90 -12.30
CA ASP A 40 18.13 7.04 -13.50
C ASP A 40 17.47 5.67 -13.21
N ASP A 41 17.77 5.05 -12.06
CA ASP A 41 17.31 3.70 -11.71
C ASP A 41 16.03 3.60 -10.84
N ALA A 42 15.53 4.70 -10.26
CA ALA A 42 14.45 4.63 -9.26
C ALA A 42 13.72 5.95 -9.03
N TYR A 43 12.52 5.84 -8.45
CA TYR A 43 11.85 6.92 -7.71
C TYR A 43 12.12 6.77 -6.21
N LEU A 44 12.16 7.89 -5.50
CA LEU A 44 12.35 7.95 -4.04
C LEU A 44 11.34 8.94 -3.45
N ALA A 45 10.34 8.43 -2.72
CA ALA A 45 9.43 9.24 -1.93
C ALA A 45 9.96 9.37 -0.50
N VAL A 46 10.12 10.60 -0.01
CA VAL A 46 10.64 10.90 1.33
C VAL A 46 9.53 11.57 2.15
N PHE A 47 8.93 10.81 3.07
CA PHE A 47 7.86 11.28 3.94
C PHE A 47 8.39 11.74 5.30
N ASP A 48 7.86 12.83 5.83
CA ASP A 48 8.07 13.22 7.23
C ASP A 48 7.31 12.26 8.16
N ALA A 49 8.02 11.38 8.87
CA ALA A 49 7.49 10.33 9.74
C ALA A 49 7.91 10.49 11.23
N PRO A 50 7.76 11.69 11.84
CA PRO A 50 8.41 12.02 13.12
C PRO A 50 7.94 11.11 14.26
N GLY A 51 8.86 10.39 14.89
CA GLY A 51 8.57 9.50 16.01
C GLY A 51 7.69 8.29 15.67
N ALA A 52 7.69 7.87 14.40
CA ALA A 52 7.29 6.51 14.02
C ALA A 52 8.32 5.47 14.48
N GLN A 53 7.93 4.20 14.52
CA GLN A 53 8.84 3.06 14.61
C GLN A 53 8.55 2.11 13.45
N SER A 54 9.51 1.25 13.06
CA SER A 54 9.32 0.34 11.92
C SER A 54 8.16 -0.65 12.10
N SER A 55 7.74 -0.93 13.33
CA SER A 55 6.54 -1.73 13.66
C SER A 55 5.22 -1.01 13.39
N ASP A 56 5.25 0.32 13.33
CA ASP A 56 4.08 1.19 13.29
C ASP A 56 3.75 1.63 11.85
N VAL A 57 4.64 1.35 10.90
CA VAL A 57 4.60 1.81 9.50
C VAL A 57 4.11 0.70 8.58
N GLN A 58 3.13 1.04 7.74
CA GLN A 58 2.68 0.25 6.60
C GLN A 58 2.89 1.08 5.33
N VAL A 59 3.44 0.46 4.28
CA VAL A 59 3.63 1.08 2.97
C VAL A 59 2.99 0.19 1.93
N GLN A 60 2.23 0.77 1.02
CA GLN A 60 1.56 0.09 -0.09
C GLN A 60 1.90 0.82 -1.39
N PHE A 61 1.88 0.06 -2.49
CA PHE A 61 1.96 0.60 -3.83
C PHE A 61 0.81 0.03 -4.66
N ASP A 62 -0.03 0.90 -5.19
CA ASP A 62 -1.14 0.52 -6.08
C ASP A 62 -1.21 1.51 -7.25
N SER A 63 -1.27 1.02 -8.48
CA SER A 63 -1.58 1.83 -9.68
C SER A 63 -0.74 3.11 -9.88
N GLY A 64 0.51 3.16 -9.37
CA GLY A 64 1.37 4.36 -9.41
C GLY A 64 1.32 5.24 -8.16
N LEU A 65 0.44 4.95 -7.19
CA LEU A 65 0.33 5.62 -5.91
C LEU A 65 1.17 4.90 -4.85
N VAL A 66 2.08 5.62 -4.20
CA VAL A 66 2.73 5.18 -2.94
C VAL A 66 1.88 5.68 -1.78
N GLU A 67 1.31 4.77 -1.00
CA GLU A 67 0.57 5.08 0.23
C GLU A 67 1.37 4.68 1.47
N VAL A 68 1.37 5.56 2.48
CA VAL A 68 2.03 5.36 3.77
C VAL A 68 1.02 5.57 4.88
N ARG A 69 0.93 4.60 5.78
CA ARG A 69 0.12 4.65 7.00
C ARG A 69 0.99 4.41 8.22
N ILE A 70 0.82 5.21 9.26
CA ILE A 70 1.60 5.12 10.50
C ILE A 70 0.67 5.12 11.72
N ASP A 71 0.50 3.97 12.37
CA ASP A 71 -0.33 3.79 13.57
C ASP A 71 0.55 3.80 14.84
N ARG A 72 0.87 5.00 15.34
CA ARG A 72 1.81 5.18 16.46
C ARG A 72 1.17 5.00 17.84
N PHE A 73 1.92 4.45 18.77
CA PHE A 73 1.51 4.33 20.18
C PHE A 73 1.99 5.49 21.07
N ARG A 74 1.31 5.69 22.20
CA ARG A 74 1.73 6.62 23.26
C ARG A 74 2.60 5.87 24.26
N GLY A 75 3.91 6.13 24.23
CA GLY A 75 4.83 5.57 25.22
C GLY A 75 4.46 5.95 26.65
N PHE A 76 4.62 5.02 27.57
CA PHE A 76 4.55 5.31 29.01
C PHE A 76 5.79 6.11 29.44
N HIS A 77 5.59 7.10 30.30
CA HIS A 77 6.66 7.95 30.83
C HIS A 77 6.56 7.92 32.36
N GLU A 78 7.54 7.29 33.02
CA GLU A 78 7.51 7.09 34.47
C GLU A 78 7.49 8.44 35.23
N GLY A 79 6.55 8.59 36.16
CA GLY A 79 6.37 9.82 36.94
C GLY A 79 5.68 10.97 36.20
N PHE A 80 5.23 10.79 34.95
CA PHE A 80 4.51 11.80 34.18
C PHE A 80 3.04 11.45 33.97
N GLU A 81 2.16 12.38 34.31
CA GLU A 81 0.73 12.31 33.98
C GLU A 81 0.43 13.08 32.70
N MET A 82 -0.39 12.50 31.81
CA MET A 82 -0.76 13.15 30.55
C MET A 82 -1.65 14.37 30.82
N ARG A 83 -1.14 15.57 30.50
CA ARG A 83 -1.89 16.85 30.69
C ARG A 83 -2.58 17.37 29.43
N TYR A 84 -2.04 17.07 28.26
CA TYR A 84 -2.57 17.55 26.98
C TYR A 84 -2.33 16.52 25.88
N PRO A 85 -3.36 15.83 25.36
CA PRO A 85 -3.20 14.70 24.46
C PRO A 85 -3.00 15.10 22.98
N GLY A 86 -2.24 16.16 22.69
CA GLY A 86 -2.17 16.87 21.40
C GLY A 86 -1.67 16.15 20.15
N ARG A 87 -1.07 14.96 20.27
CA ARG A 87 -0.53 14.20 19.12
C ARG A 87 -1.62 13.36 18.44
N GLY A 88 -1.68 13.42 17.11
CA GLY A 88 -2.36 12.40 16.30
C GLY A 88 -1.63 11.04 16.42
N LEU A 89 -2.36 9.93 16.35
CA LEU A 89 -1.79 8.59 16.45
C LEU A 89 -1.72 7.87 15.10
N ALA A 90 -2.81 7.90 14.33
CA ALA A 90 -2.81 7.50 12.93
C ALA A 90 -2.36 8.67 12.05
N LEU A 91 -1.31 8.50 11.26
CA LEU A 91 -0.91 9.46 10.23
C LEU A 91 -0.92 8.77 8.88
N ASP A 92 -1.53 9.40 7.88
CA ASP A 92 -1.61 8.88 6.52
C ASP A 92 -0.90 9.85 5.56
N GLY A 93 -0.29 9.34 4.50
CA GLY A 93 0.38 10.11 3.46
C GLY A 93 0.37 9.36 2.16
N HIS A 94 0.39 10.07 1.03
CA HIS A 94 0.48 9.45 -0.28
C HIS A 94 1.23 10.34 -1.26
N VAL A 95 1.78 9.74 -2.32
CA VAL A 95 2.29 10.47 -3.48
C VAL A 95 2.10 9.64 -4.76
N GLU A 96 1.65 10.30 -5.82
CA GLU A 96 1.53 9.71 -7.15
C GLU A 96 2.88 9.81 -7.87
N LEU A 97 3.33 8.69 -8.48
CA LEU A 97 4.44 8.69 -9.44
C LEU A 97 3.97 9.28 -10.78
N PRO A 98 4.89 9.74 -11.65
CA PRO A 98 4.56 10.16 -13.02
C PRO A 98 3.80 9.06 -13.78
N ALA A 99 2.84 9.43 -14.63
CA ALA A 99 1.98 8.47 -15.33
C ALA A 99 2.76 7.57 -16.32
N GLU A 100 3.91 8.03 -16.78
CA GLU A 100 4.86 7.30 -17.62
C GLU A 100 5.83 6.39 -16.85
N ALA A 101 5.80 6.40 -15.51
CA ALA A 101 6.72 5.64 -14.66
C ALA A 101 6.47 4.12 -14.78
N ARG A 102 7.41 3.40 -15.40
CA ARG A 102 7.48 1.94 -15.32
C ARG A 102 8.36 1.55 -14.14
N VAL A 103 7.80 0.80 -13.21
CA VAL A 103 8.45 0.45 -11.94
C VAL A 103 8.33 -1.03 -11.61
N ASP A 104 9.31 -1.53 -10.86
CA ASP A 104 9.26 -2.83 -10.18
C ASP A 104 8.83 -2.58 -8.73
N ALA A 105 7.56 -2.87 -8.43
CA ALA A 105 6.98 -2.68 -7.11
C ALA A 105 7.40 -3.77 -6.12
N ASP A 106 7.68 -4.99 -6.60
CA ASP A 106 8.10 -6.12 -5.77
C ASP A 106 9.54 -5.92 -5.23
N ALA A 107 10.38 -5.21 -5.98
CA ALA A 107 11.71 -4.77 -5.55
C ALA A 107 11.71 -3.45 -4.74
N ALA A 108 10.53 -2.87 -4.42
CA ALA A 108 10.45 -1.64 -3.63
C ALA A 108 10.91 -1.86 -2.18
N THR A 109 11.44 -0.80 -1.56
CA THR A 109 11.98 -0.85 -0.19
C THR A 109 11.61 0.39 0.60
N ALA A 110 11.23 0.22 1.87
CA ALA A 110 10.92 1.29 2.79
C ALA A 110 11.94 1.33 3.94
N THR A 111 12.58 2.47 4.15
CA THR A 111 13.61 2.67 5.18
C THR A 111 13.24 3.84 6.09
N LEU A 112 12.94 3.55 7.35
CA LEU A 112 12.77 4.57 8.38
C LEU A 112 14.15 5.04 8.89
N ARG A 113 14.41 6.34 8.83
CA ARG A 113 15.68 6.98 9.19
C ARG A 113 15.64 7.56 10.61
N GLU A 114 16.81 7.70 11.24
CA GLU A 114 16.96 8.19 12.63
C GLU A 114 16.53 9.66 12.82
N ASN A 115 16.56 10.47 11.76
CA ASN A 115 16.03 11.83 11.74
C ASN A 115 14.48 11.89 11.73
N GLY A 116 13.81 10.75 11.57
CA GLY A 116 12.35 10.66 11.51
C GLY A 116 11.75 10.84 10.12
N THR A 117 12.51 10.62 9.04
CA THR A 117 11.95 10.51 7.67
C THR A 117 11.78 9.04 7.27
N LEU A 118 10.74 8.73 6.49
CA LEU A 118 10.53 7.45 5.84
C LEU A 118 10.88 7.58 4.36
N GLU A 119 11.90 6.85 3.92
CA GLU A 119 12.32 6.78 2.53
C GLU A 119 11.73 5.54 1.86
N VAL A 120 10.84 5.72 0.89
CA VAL A 120 10.29 4.65 0.05
C VAL A 120 10.96 4.71 -1.32
N ARG A 121 11.86 3.77 -1.60
CA ARG A 121 12.54 3.63 -2.88
C ARG A 121 11.78 2.62 -3.75
N VAL A 122 11.33 3.07 -4.91
CA VAL A 122 10.61 2.27 -5.92
C VAL A 122 11.50 2.17 -7.17
N PRO A 123 12.16 1.03 -7.42
CA PRO A 123 12.98 0.83 -8.63
C PRO A 123 12.19 1.03 -9.92
N LYS A 124 12.84 1.56 -10.94
CA LYS A 124 12.31 1.54 -12.31
C LYS A 124 12.43 0.12 -12.87
N ALA A 125 11.45 -0.30 -13.67
CA ALA A 125 11.52 -1.56 -14.39
C ALA A 125 12.58 -1.45 -15.50
N GLU A 126 13.34 -2.52 -15.75
CA GLU A 126 14.25 -2.58 -16.89
C GLU A 126 13.47 -2.41 -18.20
N PRO A 127 14.03 -1.72 -19.21
CA PRO A 127 13.41 -1.66 -20.52
C PRO A 127 13.34 -3.07 -21.10
N VAL A 128 12.13 -3.52 -21.45
CA VAL A 128 11.96 -4.73 -22.25
C VAL A 128 12.51 -4.46 -23.66
N ASP A 129 13.71 -4.95 -23.94
CA ASP A 129 14.31 -4.88 -25.27
C ASP A 129 13.38 -5.55 -26.27
N SER A 130 12.77 -4.72 -27.14
CA SER A 130 11.78 -5.16 -28.13
C SER A 130 12.46 -5.78 -29.35
N GLU A 131 13.23 -6.84 -29.12
CA GLU A 131 13.93 -7.63 -30.15
C GLU A 131 13.41 -9.08 -30.24
N VAL A 132 12.26 -9.39 -29.62
CA VAL A 132 11.69 -10.76 -29.56
C VAL A 132 10.25 -10.83 -30.09
N ASP A 133 10.00 -10.24 -31.26
CA ASP A 133 8.73 -10.37 -32.01
C ASP A 133 8.90 -10.98 -33.43
N GLU A 134 10.14 -11.21 -33.90
CA GLU A 134 10.41 -11.80 -35.24
C GLU A 134 10.58 -13.33 -35.21
N ALA A 135 9.74 -14.05 -34.47
CA ALA A 135 9.87 -15.52 -34.30
C ALA A 135 8.60 -16.35 -34.57
N LEU A 136 7.48 -15.74 -34.99
CA LEU A 136 6.20 -16.45 -35.20
C LEU A 136 5.60 -16.35 -36.62
N GLU A 137 6.26 -15.69 -37.59
CA GLU A 137 5.82 -15.70 -39.00
C GLU A 137 6.58 -16.73 -39.85
N ALA A 138 6.32 -18.03 -39.65
CA ALA A 138 6.76 -19.08 -40.57
C ALA A 138 6.03 -20.44 -40.40
N ASP A 139 4.69 -20.50 -40.49
CA ASP A 139 4.01 -21.77 -40.84
C ASP A 139 2.61 -21.59 -41.49
N GLU A 140 2.60 -21.03 -42.70
CA GLU A 140 1.52 -21.11 -43.70
C GLU A 140 2.22 -21.02 -45.08
N VAL A 141 2.06 -21.88 -46.08
CA VAL A 141 1.04 -22.90 -46.42
C VAL A 141 1.67 -24.03 -47.29
N ASP A 142 1.05 -25.21 -47.37
CA ASP A 142 1.01 -25.97 -48.64
C ASP A 142 -0.25 -26.86 -48.78
N GLU A 143 -0.92 -26.72 -49.92
CA GLU A 143 -2.21 -27.33 -50.31
C GLU A 143 -2.10 -27.95 -51.71
N VAL A 144 -2.63 -29.15 -52.03
CA VAL A 144 -3.20 -30.29 -51.28
C VAL A 144 -3.09 -31.50 -52.23
N HIS A 145 -3.14 -32.75 -51.75
CA HIS A 145 -3.89 -33.77 -52.52
C HIS A 145 -4.37 -35.02 -51.78
N ASP A 146 -5.50 -35.49 -52.28
CA ASP A 146 -6.32 -36.65 -51.92
C ASP A 146 -5.69 -37.99 -52.35
N GLU A 147 -5.80 -39.02 -51.50
CA GLU A 147 -5.99 -40.43 -51.87
C GLU A 147 -6.77 -41.10 -50.71
N THR A 148 -8.03 -41.49 -50.96
CA THR A 148 -8.86 -42.24 -50.00
C THR A 148 -8.39 -43.69 -49.84
N ASP A 149 -8.32 -44.21 -48.62
CA ASP A 149 -8.56 -45.63 -48.35
C ASP A 149 -9.26 -45.84 -47.00
N ALA A 150 -9.99 -46.94 -46.86
CA ALA A 150 -11.00 -47.16 -45.82
C ALA A 150 -10.53 -48.10 -44.68
N ASP A 151 -11.47 -48.40 -43.76
CA ASP A 151 -11.40 -49.32 -42.62
C ASP A 151 -10.48 -48.86 -41.45
N GLU A 152 -10.78 -49.12 -40.17
CA GLU A 152 -11.95 -49.78 -39.57
C GLU A 152 -12.28 -49.21 -38.18
N LEU A 153 -13.49 -49.54 -37.72
CA LEU A 153 -14.18 -49.12 -36.49
C LEU A 153 -13.47 -49.49 -35.17
N ASP A 154 -13.52 -48.59 -34.19
CA ASP A 154 -14.08 -48.77 -32.82
C ASP A 154 -14.04 -47.37 -32.13
N ALA A 155 -15.12 -46.81 -31.58
CA ALA A 155 -15.78 -47.21 -30.33
C ALA A 155 -14.73 -47.25 -29.17
N GLU A 156 -14.80 -46.40 -28.14
CA GLU A 156 -15.93 -46.21 -27.22
C GLU A 156 -16.20 -44.73 -26.91
N ALA A 157 -17.43 -44.45 -26.47
CA ALA A 157 -17.80 -43.17 -25.86
C ALA A 157 -17.91 -43.32 -24.34
N ASP A 158 -17.43 -42.32 -23.58
CA ASP A 158 -17.95 -41.93 -22.26
C ASP A 158 -17.43 -40.49 -22.01
N ALA A 159 -18.22 -39.48 -22.34
CA ALA A 159 -19.27 -38.89 -21.49
C ALA A 159 -18.70 -37.94 -20.42
N SER A 160 -19.08 -36.68 -20.54
CA SER A 160 -18.84 -35.60 -19.60
C SER A 160 -19.69 -35.74 -18.34
N GLU A 161 -19.14 -35.40 -17.18
CA GLU A 161 -19.94 -34.80 -16.11
C GLU A 161 -19.29 -33.47 -15.70
N SER A 162 -19.99 -32.39 -16.03
CA SER A 162 -19.65 -31.01 -15.73
C SER A 162 -20.41 -30.54 -14.49
N GLU A 163 -19.66 -29.93 -13.57
CA GLU A 163 -19.98 -28.73 -12.78
C GLU A 163 -21.30 -28.67 -11.97
N ASP A 164 -21.11 -28.26 -10.71
CA ASP A 164 -22.10 -28.29 -9.63
C ASP A 164 -23.34 -27.38 -9.82
N GLU A 165 -24.43 -27.81 -9.18
CA GLU A 165 -25.52 -26.96 -8.65
C GLU A 165 -24.91 -25.95 -7.63
N ASP A 166 -25.38 -24.72 -7.42
CA ASP A 166 -26.74 -24.18 -7.43
C ASP A 166 -26.75 -22.69 -7.80
N ALA A 167 -27.94 -22.18 -8.17
CA ALA A 167 -28.25 -20.76 -8.25
C ALA A 167 -28.96 -20.26 -6.97
N ASP A 168 -29.30 -18.96 -6.95
CA ASP A 168 -30.26 -18.32 -6.04
C ASP A 168 -29.85 -18.13 -4.56
N ASP A 169 -30.29 -17.10 -3.81
CA ASP A 169 -30.78 -15.74 -4.12
C ASP A 169 -30.84 -14.94 -2.77
N GLU A 170 -31.13 -13.63 -2.84
CA GLU A 170 -31.65 -12.71 -1.78
C GLU A 170 -30.94 -12.58 -0.41
N GLU A 171 -30.34 -11.40 -0.15
CA GLU A 171 -30.83 -10.35 0.81
C GLU A 171 -29.77 -9.25 1.06
#